data_AF-A0A7W5K679-F1
#
_entry.id   AF-A0A7W5K679-F1
#
_cell.length_a   1.000
_cell.length_b   1.000
_cell.length_c   1.000
_cell.angle_alpha   90.00
_cell.angle_beta   90.00
_cell.angle_gamma   90.00
#
_symmetry.space_group_name_H-M   'P 1'
#
loop_
_entity.id
_entity.type
_entity.pdbx_description
1 polymer ?
#
loop_
_entity_poly.entity_id
_entity_poly.type
_entity_poly.pdbx_seq_one_letter_code
_entity_poly.pdbx_strand_id
1 'polypeptide(L)' 'MACHRRLHRELTGGLSVSGMAFYSPEETVRGENPLGPGQQVELSMYQLGAAVSLGWRF' A
#
# COMPACT_ATOMS: atom_id res chain seq x y z
N MET A 1 -7.73 8.34 -3.55
CA MET A 1 -8.28 6.99 -3.85
C MET A 1 -7.12 6.08 -4.25
N ALA A 2 -6.79 5.08 -3.45
CA ALA A 2 -5.72 4.13 -3.77
C ALA A 2 -6.23 3.02 -4.71
N CYS A 3 -5.42 2.66 -5.72
CA CYS A 3 -5.70 1.55 -6.61
C CYS A 3 -5.15 0.25 -6.00
N HIS A 4 -6.01 -0.76 -5.84
CA HIS A 4 -5.65 -2.06 -5.29
C HIS A 4 -5.92 -3.16 -6.30
N ARG A 5 -4.93 -4.02 -6.54
CA ARG A 5 -5.06 -5.23 -7.38
C ARG A 5 -4.85 -6.47 -6.51
N ARG A 6 -5.85 -7.34 -6.44
CA ARG A 6 -5.78 -8.62 -5.72
C ARG A 6 -5.85 -9.77 -6.73
N LEU A 7 -5.00 -10.77 -6.55
CA LEU A 7 -5.03 -12.05 -7.26
C LEU A 7 -5.17 -13.15 -6.22
N HIS A 8 -6.09 -14.09 -6.43
CA HIS A 8 -6.21 -15.28 -5.60
C HIS A 8 -6.44 -16.49 -6.50
N ARG A 9 -5.70 -17.57 -6.26
CA ARG A 9 -5.79 -18.82 -7.01
C ARG A 9 -5.68 -20.01 -6.07
N GLU A 10 -6.64 -20.90 -6.17
CA GLU A 10 -6.57 -22.24 -5.61
C GLU A 10 -5.96 -23.19 -6.65
N LEU A 11 -5.01 -24.01 -6.21
CA LEU A 11 -4.31 -24.99 -7.01
C LEU A 11 -4.67 -26.40 -6.50
N THR A 12 -4.46 -27.40 -7.34
CA THR A 12 -4.76 -28.80 -7.02
C THR A 12 -3.95 -29.26 -5.80
N GLY A 13 -4.55 -30.06 -4.92
CA GLY A 13 -3.88 -30.58 -3.73
C GLY A 13 -3.94 -29.67 -2.49
N GLY A 14 -4.88 -28.71 -2.43
CA GLY A 14 -5.09 -27.88 -1.24
C GLY A 14 -4.13 -26.69 -1.13
N LEU A 15 -3.37 -26.40 -2.18
CA LEU A 15 -2.49 -25.23 -2.26
C LEU A 15 -3.28 -23.98 -2.67
N SER A 16 -2.98 -22.86 -2.03
CA SER A 16 -3.55 -21.55 -2.32
C SER A 16 -2.45 -20.51 -2.45
N VAL A 17 -2.58 -19.66 -3.46
CA VAL A 17 -1.65 -18.55 -3.74
C VAL A 17 -2.44 -17.26 -3.80
N SER A 18 -2.02 -16.27 -3.03
CA SER A 18 -2.63 -14.94 -3.01
C SER A 18 -1.58 -13.87 -3.26
N GLY A 19 -1.95 -12.86 -4.02
CA GLY A 19 -1.14 -11.69 -4.28
C GLY A 19 -1.96 -10.41 -4.11
N MET A 20 -1.32 -9.38 -3.61
CA MET A 20 -1.86 -8.02 -3.55
C MET A 20 -0.80 -7.05 -4.04
N ALA A 21 -1.22 -6.05 -4.80
CA ALA A 21 -0.44 -4.86 -5.06
C ALA A 21 -1.32 -3.63 -4.84
N PHE A 22 -0.73 -2.55 -4.35
CA PHE A 22 -1.42 -1.28 -4.19
C PHE A 22 -0.52 -0.11 -4.55
N TYR A 23 -1.17 0.94 -5.03
CA TYR A 23 -0.57 2.22 -5.34
C TYR A 23 -1.54 3.32 -4.89
N SER A 24 -1.05 4.25 -4.09
CA SER A 24 -1.73 5.50 -3.79
C SER A 24 -1.06 6.64 -4.55
N PRO A 25 -1.83 7.46 -5.29
CA PRO A 25 -1.33 8.70 -5.87
C PRO A 25 -0.69 9.61 -4.83
N GLU A 26 0.13 10.54 -5.30
CA GLU A 26 0.75 11.54 -4.45
C GLU A 26 -0.30 12.33 -3.68
N GLU A 27 -0.15 12.39 -2.35
CA GLU A 27 -0.90 13.29 -1.51
C GLU A 27 0.03 14.35 -0.93
N THR A 28 -0.39 15.61 -1.10
CA THR A 28 0.34 16.78 -0.61
C THR A 28 -0.43 17.40 0.56
N VAL A 29 0.23 17.50 1.71
CA VAL A 29 -0.31 18.18 2.89
C VAL A 29 0.54 19.40 3.22
N ARG A 30 -0.14 20.51 3.51
CA ARG A 30 0.47 21.79 3.89
C ARG A 30 0.02 22.18 5.29
N GLY A 31 0.94 22.72 6.09
CA GLY A 31 0.63 23.19 7.43
C GLY A 31 1.78 23.96 8.07
N GLU A 32 1.57 24.43 9.30
CA GLU A 32 2.62 25.06 10.08
C GLU A 32 3.74 24.06 10.40
N ASN A 33 4.98 24.53 10.34
CA ASN A 33 6.15 23.74 10.69
C ASN A 33 6.30 23.66 12.22
N PRO A 34 6.09 22.49 12.85
CA PRO A 34 6.25 22.35 14.30
C PRO A 34 7.70 22.53 14.77
N LEU A 35 8.67 22.48 13.86
CA LEU A 35 10.10 22.65 14.16
C LEU A 35 10.60 24.09 13.94
N GLY A 36 9.75 24.99 13.45
CA GLY A 36 10.13 26.37 13.11
C GLY A 36 8.92 27.31 13.18
N PRO A 37 8.78 28.12 14.26
CA PRO A 37 7.64 29.02 14.44
C PRO A 37 7.43 29.95 13.23
N GLY A 38 6.20 30.03 12.72
CA GLY A 38 5.84 30.89 11.60
C GLY A 38 6.27 30.40 10.20
N GLN A 39 6.87 29.22 10.10
CA GLN A 39 7.20 28.59 8.82
C GLN A 39 6.06 27.65 8.37
N GLN A 40 5.90 27.48 7.06
CA GLN A 40 5.02 26.44 6.50
C GLN A 40 5.85 25.30 5.95
N VAL A 41 5.35 24.08 6.12
CA VAL A 41 5.92 22.86 5.55
C VAL A 41 4.93 22.25 4.56
N GLU A 42 5.47 21.69 3.49
CA GLU A 42 4.73 20.91 2.50
C GLU A 42 5.32 19.50 2.47
N LEU A 43 4.49 18.49 2.71
CA LEU A 43 4.87 17.10 2.60
C LEU A 43 4.09 16.45 1.46
N SER A 44 4.82 15.94 0.49
CA SER A 44 4.29 15.06 -0.55
C SER A 44 4.66 13.61 -0.24
N MET A 45 3.67 12.72 -0.30
CA MET A 45 3.88 11.29 -0.08
C MET A 45 3.26 10.47 -1.20
N TYR A 46 4.01 9.52 -1.72
CA TYR A 46 3.48 8.43 -2.53
C TYR A 46 3.54 7.14 -1.72
N GLN A 47 2.57 6.24 -1.95
CA GLN A 47 2.57 4.93 -1.29
C GLN A 47 2.42 3.83 -2.33
N LEU A 48 3.29 2.83 -2.24
CA LEU A 48 3.24 1.64 -3.06
C LEU A 48 3.56 0.42 -2.21
N GLY A 49 2.96 -0.71 -2.54
CA GLY A 49 3.25 -1.95 -1.84
C GLY A 49 2.75 -3.18 -2.58
N ALA A 50 3.37 -4.31 -2.26
CA ALA A 50 2.97 -5.61 -2.78
C ALA A 50 3.11 -6.66 -1.68
N ALA A 51 2.24 -7.66 -1.71
CA ALA A 51 2.26 -8.80 -0.80
C ALA A 51 1.97 -10.08 -1.57
N VAL A 52 2.61 -11.17 -1.17
CA VAL A 52 2.36 -12.51 -1.69
C VAL A 52 2.19 -13.45 -0.50
N SER A 53 1.25 -14.36 -0.58
CA SER A 53 0.95 -15.34 0.47
C SER A 53 0.71 -16.71 -0.14
N LEU A 54 1.19 -17.73 0.57
CA LEU A 54 1.02 -19.15 0.23
C LEU A 54 0.30 -19.83 1.38
N GLY A 55 -0.72 -20.63 1.10
CA GLY A 55 -1.41 -21.45 2.08
C GLY A 55 -1.53 -22.89 1.59
N TRP A 56 -1.31 -23.86 2.47
CA TRP A 56 -1.48 -25.29 2.17
C TRP A 56 -2.46 -25.90 3.18
N ARG A 57 -3.41 -26.70 2.71
CA ARG A 57 -4.37 -27.40 3.54
C ARG A 57 -4.18 -28.92 3.39
N PHE A 58 -3.94 -29.60 4.52
CA PHE A 58 -3.79 -31.05 4.64
C PHE A 58 -5.10 -31.71 5.09
#